data_AF-A0A8H6ZHL3-F1
#
_entry.id   AF-A0A8H6ZHL3-F1
#
_cell.length_a   1.000
_cell.length_b   1.000
_cell.length_c   1.000
_cell.angle_alpha   90.00
_cell.angle_beta   90.00
_cell.angle_gamma   90.00
#
_symmetry.space_group_name_H-M   'P 1'
#
loop_
_entity.id
_entity.type
_entity.pdbx_description
1 polymer ?
#
loop_
_entity_poly.entity_id
_entity_poly.type
_entity_poly.pdbx_seq_one_letter_code
_entity_poly.pdbx_strand_id
1 'polypeptide(L)'
;MTSVHDSATAQPSADSKHTARVARLWQTKLEPAITEIFDTGRGLDFPSYTSFYTDVYNCCTTTPAWEQASDLYSRIAPFFEAYTAKIYGDAPGDDALLVDYYDSQWDRFHQGAMVVDRLFAYLNRYFILPEYDSGHKDIVPVLNVAIAKWKMQVFEPLLPRLESAIAPLKAIQDEFASGNFTAAKLKEMRIRAA
;
A
#
# COMPACT_ATOMS: atom_id res chain seq x y z
N MET A 1 17.47 -33.61 51.98
CA MET A 1 16.42 -32.62 52.30
C MET A 1 16.76 -31.34 51.55
N THR A 2 16.49 -31.27 50.23
CA THR A 2 15.27 -30.72 49.58
C THR A 2 15.06 -29.22 49.81
N SER A 3 15.35 -28.41 48.79
CA SER A 3 14.60 -27.22 48.35
C SER A 3 15.26 -26.70 47.06
N VAL A 4 15.00 -27.28 45.89
CA VAL A 4 13.91 -26.96 44.94
C VAL A 4 13.82 -25.47 44.62
N HIS A 5 14.20 -25.17 43.37
CA HIS A 5 13.83 -24.06 42.48
C HIS A 5 12.90 -22.96 43.03
N ASP A 6 13.42 -21.74 43.08
CA ASP A 6 12.64 -20.55 42.77
C ASP A 6 13.19 -19.93 41.47
N SER A 7 12.78 -20.53 40.35
CA SER A 7 12.83 -19.86 39.05
C SER A 7 11.70 -18.84 39.04
N ALA A 8 12.01 -17.61 39.44
CA ALA A 8 11.10 -16.48 39.28
C ALA A 8 10.89 -16.24 37.77
N THR A 9 9.82 -16.82 37.24
CA THR A 9 9.29 -16.51 35.92
C THR A 9 8.87 -15.03 35.94
N ALA A 10 9.75 -14.15 35.46
CA ALA A 10 9.43 -12.74 35.28
C ALA A 10 8.20 -12.65 34.39
N GLN A 11 7.06 -12.27 34.96
CA GLN A 11 5.86 -12.02 34.18
C GLN A 11 6.18 -10.88 33.20
N PRO A 12 5.90 -11.02 31.90
CA PRO A 12 6.16 -9.95 30.94
C PRO A 12 5.39 -8.69 31.35
N SER A 13 6.06 -7.54 31.24
CA SER A 13 5.48 -6.21 31.53
C SER A 13 4.18 -6.01 30.75
N ALA A 14 3.26 -5.20 31.27
CA ALA A 14 1.97 -4.93 30.62
C ALA A 14 2.16 -4.47 29.16
N ASP A 15 3.14 -3.59 28.91
CA ASP A 15 3.52 -3.11 27.58
C ASP A 15 3.86 -4.25 26.62
N SER A 16 4.66 -5.22 27.07
CA SER A 16 5.04 -6.39 26.26
C SER A 16 3.84 -7.26 25.88
N LYS A 17 2.83 -7.38 26.74
CA LYS A 17 1.61 -8.17 26.47
C LYS A 17 0.70 -7.50 25.43
N HIS A 18 0.54 -6.17 25.50
CA HIS A 18 -0.29 -5.43 24.56
C HIS A 18 0.33 -5.42 23.15
N THR A 19 1.63 -5.17 23.06
CA THR A 19 2.39 -5.30 21.80
C THR A 19 2.30 -6.70 21.23
N ALA A 20 2.42 -7.75 22.04
CA ALA A 20 2.28 -9.14 21.58
C ALA A 20 0.88 -9.44 21.03
N ARG A 21 -0.18 -8.86 21.62
CA ARG A 21 -1.56 -9.01 21.14
C ARG A 21 -1.75 -8.37 19.77
N VAL A 22 -1.33 -7.12 19.62
CA VAL A 22 -1.44 -6.38 18.34
C VAL A 22 -0.57 -7.03 17.28
N ALA A 23 0.64 -7.46 17.61
CA ALA A 23 1.50 -8.24 16.71
C ALA A 23 0.82 -9.51 16.20
N ARG A 24 0.21 -10.27 17.11
CA ARG A 24 -0.50 -11.50 16.73
C ARG A 24 -1.71 -11.20 15.85
N LEU A 25 -2.52 -10.21 16.20
CA LEU A 25 -3.67 -9.79 15.39
C LEU A 25 -3.24 -9.37 13.97
N TRP A 26 -2.16 -8.58 13.88
CA TRP A 26 -1.59 -8.17 12.61
C TRP A 26 -1.20 -9.36 11.75
N GLN A 27 -0.32 -10.22 12.27
CA GLN A 27 0.24 -11.36 11.52
C GLN A 27 -0.79 -12.42 11.15
N THR A 28 -1.74 -12.70 12.06
CA THR A 28 -2.69 -13.82 11.85
C THR A 28 -3.95 -13.43 11.10
N LYS A 29 -4.26 -12.13 11.02
CA LYS A 29 -5.55 -11.68 10.50
C LYS A 29 -5.46 -10.44 9.60
N LEU A 30 -4.95 -9.33 10.10
CA LEU A 30 -4.99 -8.06 9.34
C LEU A 30 -4.09 -8.09 8.12
N GLU A 31 -2.81 -8.45 8.27
CA GLU A 31 -1.85 -8.47 7.17
C GLU A 31 -2.28 -9.43 6.05
N PRO A 32 -2.66 -10.70 6.30
CA PRO A 32 -3.16 -11.58 5.25
C PRO A 32 -4.40 -11.05 4.53
N ALA A 33 -5.35 -10.46 5.28
CA ALA A 33 -6.56 -9.90 4.69
C ALA A 33 -6.27 -8.66 3.83
N ILE A 34 -5.38 -7.78 4.31
CA ILE A 34 -4.93 -6.62 3.56
C ILE A 34 -4.21 -7.08 2.29
N THR A 35 -3.31 -8.05 2.38
CA THR A 35 -2.67 -8.66 1.21
C THR A 35 -3.70 -9.21 0.23
N GLU A 36 -4.73 -9.92 0.68
CA GLU A 36 -5.78 -10.45 -0.19
C GLU A 36 -6.56 -9.36 -0.93
N ILE A 37 -6.86 -8.24 -0.26
CA ILE A 37 -7.49 -7.06 -0.90
C ILE A 37 -6.64 -6.60 -2.09
N PHE A 38 -5.33 -6.46 -1.88
CA PHE A 38 -4.43 -6.05 -2.94
C PHE A 38 -4.17 -7.15 -3.97
N ASP A 39 -4.17 -8.43 -3.59
CA ASP A 39 -3.87 -9.58 -4.45
C ASP A 39 -5.05 -9.99 -5.36
N THR A 40 -6.27 -9.65 -4.96
CA THR A 40 -7.46 -9.98 -5.73
C THR A 40 -8.06 -8.78 -6.45
N GLY A 41 -7.77 -7.56 -5.97
CA GLY A 41 -8.47 -6.34 -6.39
C GLY A 41 -9.96 -6.37 -6.04
N ARG A 42 -10.40 -7.38 -5.27
CA ARG A 42 -11.78 -7.50 -4.81
C ARG A 42 -11.89 -6.81 -3.46
N GLY A 43 -12.94 -6.02 -3.32
CA GLY A 43 -13.32 -5.51 -2.01
C GLY A 43 -13.68 -6.66 -1.05
N LEU A 44 -13.77 -6.32 0.23
CA LEU A 44 -14.26 -7.23 1.25
C LEU A 44 -15.79 -7.32 1.21
N ASP A 45 -16.32 -8.51 1.50
CA ASP A 45 -17.74 -8.63 1.82
C ASP A 45 -18.07 -7.96 3.16
N PHE A 46 -19.36 -7.71 3.40
CA PHE A 46 -19.77 -6.99 4.60
C PHE A 46 -19.35 -7.68 5.90
N PRO A 47 -19.55 -9.01 6.08
CA PRO A 47 -19.10 -9.70 7.29
C PRO A 47 -17.59 -9.59 7.55
N SER A 48 -16.77 -9.77 6.52
CA SER A 48 -15.31 -9.67 6.66
C SER A 48 -14.90 -8.23 6.96
N TYR A 49 -15.44 -7.26 6.23
CA TYR A 49 -15.21 -5.84 6.49
C TYR A 49 -15.56 -5.46 7.93
N THR A 50 -16.75 -5.86 8.41
CA THR A 50 -17.16 -5.62 9.80
C THR A 50 -16.20 -6.25 10.79
N SER A 51 -15.78 -7.50 10.56
CA SER A 51 -14.85 -8.18 11.46
C SER A 51 -13.50 -7.47 11.55
N PHE A 52 -12.90 -7.09 10.42
CA PHE A 52 -11.61 -6.39 10.41
C PHE A 52 -11.71 -4.99 10.97
N TYR A 53 -12.76 -4.25 10.62
CA TYR A 53 -13.01 -2.92 11.19
C TYR A 53 -13.18 -3.00 12.71
N THR A 54 -13.91 -3.99 13.22
CA THR A 54 -14.06 -4.22 14.66
C THR A 54 -12.73 -4.54 15.34
N ASP A 55 -11.84 -5.30 14.70
CA ASP A 55 -10.52 -5.56 15.28
C ASP A 55 -9.68 -4.28 15.41
N VAL A 56 -9.65 -3.46 14.36
CA VAL A 56 -8.96 -2.15 14.39
C VAL A 56 -9.58 -1.24 15.45
N TYR A 57 -10.92 -1.17 15.49
CA TYR A 57 -11.66 -0.42 16.49
C TYR A 57 -11.32 -0.87 17.92
N ASN A 58 -11.19 -2.18 18.15
CA ASN A 58 -10.85 -2.74 19.46
C ASN A 58 -9.43 -2.36 19.89
N CYS A 59 -8.45 -2.29 18.96
CA CYS A 59 -7.12 -1.75 19.23
C CYS A 59 -7.17 -0.28 19.67
N CYS A 60 -8.07 0.50 19.08
CA CYS A 60 -8.23 1.93 19.36
C CYS A 60 -9.07 2.25 20.61
N THR A 61 -9.75 1.27 21.21
CA THR A 61 -10.70 1.51 22.32
C THR A 61 -10.44 0.67 23.56
N THR A 62 -9.77 -0.48 23.42
CA THR A 62 -9.37 -1.29 24.58
C THR A 62 -8.15 -0.68 25.25
N THR A 63 -8.18 -0.50 26.57
CA THR A 63 -7.03 0.02 27.30
C THR A 63 -5.83 -0.95 27.32
N PRO A 64 -4.60 -0.42 27.18
CA PRO A 64 -4.26 0.98 26.95
C PRO A 64 -4.35 1.28 25.43
N ALA A 65 -5.22 2.24 25.07
CA ALA A 65 -5.68 2.41 23.69
C ALA A 65 -4.65 3.10 22.78
N TRP A 66 -3.88 4.03 23.36
CA TRP A 66 -2.84 4.77 22.64
C TRP A 66 -1.71 3.87 22.17
N GLU A 67 -1.17 3.07 23.09
CA GLU A 67 -0.06 2.16 22.89
C GLU A 67 -0.41 1.11 21.84
N GLN A 68 -1.64 0.62 21.87
CA GLN A 68 -2.11 -0.36 20.89
C GLN A 68 -2.39 0.25 19.53
N ALA A 69 -3.00 1.43 19.46
CA ALA A 69 -3.20 2.14 18.19
C ALA A 69 -1.86 2.56 17.56
N SER A 70 -0.90 3.01 18.38
CA SER A 70 0.45 3.37 17.95
C SER A 70 1.21 2.14 17.44
N ASP A 71 1.20 1.02 18.17
CA ASP A 71 1.81 -0.24 17.71
C ASP A 71 1.15 -0.72 16.40
N LEU A 72 -0.17 -0.61 16.29
CA LEU A 72 -0.89 -0.97 15.06
C LEU A 72 -0.47 -0.07 13.88
N TYR A 73 -0.43 1.25 14.07
CA TYR A 73 -0.04 2.20 13.03
C TYR A 73 1.42 1.99 12.57
N SER A 74 2.32 1.66 13.50
CA SER A 74 3.75 1.43 13.20
C SER A 74 3.98 0.29 12.19
N ARG A 75 3.01 -0.62 12.02
CA ARG A 75 3.08 -1.77 11.10
C ARG A 75 2.67 -1.44 9.68
N ILE A 76 1.97 -0.33 9.48
CA ILE A 76 1.38 0.06 8.19
C ILE A 76 2.46 0.43 7.18
N ALA A 77 3.43 1.26 7.57
CA ALA A 77 4.48 1.71 6.67
C ALA A 77 5.40 0.57 6.20
N PRO A 78 5.90 -0.34 7.07
CA PRO A 78 6.67 -1.50 6.65
C PRO A 78 5.91 -2.43 5.70
N PHE A 79 4.60 -2.63 5.94
CA PHE A 79 3.76 -3.44 5.07
C PHE A 79 3.68 -2.85 3.66
N PHE A 80 3.33 -1.56 3.55
CA PHE A 80 3.23 -0.91 2.25
C PHE A 80 4.57 -0.89 1.53
N GLU A 81 5.67 -0.67 2.24
CA GLU A 81 7.02 -0.72 1.67
C GLU A 81 7.35 -2.09 1.09
N ALA A 82 7.09 -3.18 1.83
CA ALA A 82 7.31 -4.53 1.34
C ALA A 82 6.41 -4.87 0.14
N TYR A 83 5.13 -4.47 0.20
CA TYR A 83 4.18 -4.74 -0.87
C TYR A 83 4.53 -3.97 -2.15
N THR A 84 4.84 -2.68 -2.06
CA THR A 84 5.21 -1.89 -3.24
C THR A 84 6.58 -2.26 -3.80
N ALA A 85 7.54 -2.67 -2.96
CA ALA A 85 8.81 -3.23 -3.42
C ALA A 85 8.61 -4.53 -4.23
N LYS A 86 7.65 -5.39 -3.84
CA LYS A 86 7.26 -6.56 -4.62
C LYS A 86 6.72 -6.17 -6.01
N ILE A 87 5.79 -5.19 -6.07
CA ILE A 87 5.25 -4.70 -7.35
C ILE A 87 6.37 -4.18 -8.27
N TYR A 88 7.34 -3.46 -7.72
CA TYR A 88 8.50 -3.02 -8.49
C TYR A 88 9.35 -4.21 -8.99
N GLY A 89 9.62 -5.19 -8.12
CA GLY A 89 10.37 -6.39 -8.48
C GLY A 89 9.71 -7.26 -9.54
N ASP A 90 8.37 -7.25 -9.60
CA ASP A 90 7.57 -7.99 -10.59
C ASP A 90 7.39 -7.20 -11.92
N ALA A 91 7.93 -5.97 -12.03
CA ALA A 91 7.79 -5.16 -13.23
C ALA A 91 8.45 -5.82 -14.44
N PRO A 92 7.81 -5.79 -15.63
CA PRO A 92 8.36 -6.41 -16.82
C PRO A 92 9.68 -5.74 -17.24
N GLY A 93 10.61 -6.53 -17.76
CA GLY A 93 11.84 -6.02 -18.36
C GLY A 93 11.63 -5.35 -19.72
N ASP A 94 10.54 -5.68 -20.41
CA ASP A 94 10.16 -5.07 -21.68
C ASP A 94 9.36 -3.77 -21.45
N ASP A 95 9.88 -2.66 -21.97
CA ASP A 95 9.26 -1.34 -21.84
C ASP A 95 7.91 -1.26 -22.59
N ALA A 96 7.68 -2.10 -23.61
CA ALA A 96 6.40 -2.13 -24.33
C ALA A 96 5.24 -2.64 -23.46
N LEU A 97 5.53 -3.48 -22.46
CA LEU A 97 4.54 -4.02 -21.52
C LEU A 97 4.46 -3.19 -20.23
N LEU A 98 5.42 -2.28 -20.02
CA LEU A 98 5.58 -1.57 -18.76
C LEU A 98 4.44 -0.60 -18.47
N VAL A 99 3.91 0.08 -19.49
CA VAL A 99 2.82 1.05 -19.31
C VAL A 99 1.54 0.35 -18.87
N ASP A 100 1.15 -0.73 -19.54
CA ASP A 100 -0.04 -1.51 -19.20
C ASP A 100 0.10 -2.18 -17.83
N TYR A 101 1.30 -2.68 -17.51
CA TYR A 101 1.62 -3.19 -16.18
C TYR A 101 1.45 -2.10 -15.13
N TYR A 102 2.07 -0.93 -15.32
CA TYR A 102 2.00 0.16 -14.33
C TYR A 102 0.57 0.64 -14.11
N ASP A 103 -0.21 0.84 -15.18
CA ASP A 103 -1.60 1.30 -15.10
C ASP A 103 -2.47 0.31 -14.31
N SER A 104 -2.39 -0.98 -14.66
CA SER A 104 -3.17 -2.03 -13.99
C SER A 104 -2.77 -2.21 -12.52
N GLN A 105 -1.47 -2.15 -12.20
CA GLN A 105 -0.99 -2.24 -10.82
C GLN A 105 -1.38 -1.01 -10.02
N TRP A 106 -1.31 0.20 -10.60
CA TRP A 106 -1.69 1.43 -9.93
C TRP A 106 -3.17 1.44 -9.59
N ASP A 107 -4.04 1.13 -10.55
CA ASP A 107 -5.48 1.12 -10.33
C ASP A 107 -5.86 0.15 -9.20
N ARG A 108 -5.34 -1.08 -9.27
CA ARG A 108 -5.57 -2.10 -8.26
C ARG A 108 -5.00 -1.73 -6.89
N PHE A 109 -3.78 -1.20 -6.85
CA PHE A 109 -3.17 -0.74 -5.60
C PHE A 109 -3.97 0.42 -5.00
N HIS A 110 -4.30 1.44 -5.77
CA HIS A 110 -5.01 2.61 -5.28
C HIS A 110 -6.40 2.23 -4.73
N GLN A 111 -7.16 1.40 -5.45
CA GLN A 111 -8.45 0.90 -4.98
C GLN A 111 -8.31 0.11 -3.67
N GLY A 112 -7.33 -0.80 -3.59
CA GLY A 112 -7.04 -1.55 -2.36
C GLY A 112 -6.68 -0.63 -1.19
N ALA A 113 -5.82 0.36 -1.44
CA ALA A 113 -5.40 1.34 -0.43
C ALA A 113 -6.58 2.16 0.11
N MET A 114 -7.55 2.51 -0.74
CA MET A 114 -8.79 3.16 -0.28
C MET A 114 -9.65 2.27 0.62
N VAL A 115 -9.72 0.96 0.35
CA VAL A 115 -10.45 0.01 1.22
C VAL A 115 -9.74 -0.11 2.57
N VAL A 116 -8.41 -0.24 2.56
CA VAL A 116 -7.59 -0.30 3.78
C VAL A 116 -7.74 0.99 4.58
N ASP A 117 -7.69 2.16 3.94
CA ASP A 117 -7.89 3.44 4.64
C ASP A 117 -9.24 3.51 5.37
N ARG A 118 -10.31 2.96 4.77
CA ARG A 118 -11.64 2.85 5.40
C ARG A 118 -11.65 1.87 6.57
N LEU A 119 -10.95 0.73 6.48
CA LEU A 119 -10.79 -0.20 7.61
C LEU A 119 -10.12 0.49 8.81
N PHE A 120 -9.19 1.41 8.54
CA PHE A 120 -8.47 2.18 9.54
C PHE A 120 -9.10 3.55 9.85
N ALA A 121 -10.32 3.82 9.40
CA ALA A 121 -10.96 5.14 9.53
C ALA A 121 -11.05 5.63 10.99
N TYR A 122 -11.29 4.73 11.94
CA TYR A 122 -11.32 5.07 13.37
C TYR A 122 -9.93 5.50 13.87
N LEU A 123 -8.89 4.73 13.54
CA LEU A 123 -7.51 5.05 13.87
C LEU A 123 -7.10 6.40 13.25
N ASN A 124 -7.38 6.59 11.96
CA ASN A 124 -7.12 7.84 11.25
C ASN A 124 -7.76 9.04 11.95
N ARG A 125 -9.03 8.93 12.34
CA ARG A 125 -9.80 10.03 12.93
C ARG A 125 -9.33 10.40 14.33
N TYR A 126 -9.05 9.42 15.18
CA TYR A 126 -8.87 9.66 16.62
C TYR A 126 -7.42 9.61 17.10
N PHE A 127 -6.52 9.00 16.33
CA PHE A 127 -5.10 8.88 16.70
C PHE A 127 -4.18 9.63 15.74
N ILE A 128 -4.50 9.69 14.45
CA ILE A 128 -3.61 10.27 13.44
C ILE A 128 -3.90 11.75 13.19
N LEU A 129 -5.16 12.11 12.96
CA LEU A 129 -5.53 13.50 12.69
C LEU A 129 -5.13 14.46 13.83
N PRO A 130 -5.33 14.12 15.12
CA PRO A 130 -4.88 15.00 16.21
C PRO A 130 -3.36 15.20 16.25
N GLU A 131 -2.58 14.16 15.98
CA GLU A 131 -1.11 14.24 15.91
C GLU A 131 -0.64 15.11 14.75
N TYR A 132 -1.26 14.91 13.58
CA TYR A 132 -1.00 15.73 12.41
C TYR A 132 -1.31 17.22 12.67
N ASP A 133 -2.45 17.52 13.28
CA ASP A 133 -2.87 18.89 13.60
C ASP A 133 -2.01 19.53 14.69
N SER A 134 -1.47 18.73 15.61
CA SER A 134 -0.54 19.18 16.66
C SER A 134 0.87 19.51 16.14
N GLY A 135 1.17 19.17 14.89
CA GLY A 135 2.42 19.53 14.21
C GLY A 135 3.31 18.35 13.81
N HIS A 136 2.95 17.11 14.16
CA HIS A 136 3.66 15.90 13.75
C HIS A 136 3.28 15.53 12.31
N LYS A 137 3.82 16.29 11.34
CA LYS A 137 3.49 16.16 9.91
C LYS A 137 3.99 14.87 9.26
N ASP A 138 4.82 14.11 9.97
CA ASP A 138 5.25 12.76 9.63
C ASP A 138 4.18 11.69 9.92
N ILE A 139 3.25 11.97 10.82
CA ILE A 139 2.12 11.09 11.16
C ILE A 139 0.93 11.48 10.28
N VAL A 140 0.68 10.69 9.22
CA VAL A 140 -0.33 10.98 8.18
C VAL A 140 -1.34 9.85 8.03
N PRO A 141 -2.54 10.10 7.48
CA PRO A 141 -3.55 9.06 7.26
C PRO A 141 -3.00 7.86 6.48
N VAL A 142 -3.60 6.69 6.70
CA VAL A 142 -3.17 5.42 6.09
C VAL A 142 -3.07 5.50 4.57
N LEU A 143 -4.02 6.13 3.89
CA LEU A 143 -3.95 6.35 2.44
C LEU A 143 -2.68 7.13 2.05
N ASN A 144 -2.34 8.20 2.77
CA ASN A 144 -1.15 9.01 2.49
C ASN A 144 0.14 8.20 2.65
N VAL A 145 0.23 7.32 3.65
CA VAL A 145 1.35 6.38 3.80
C VAL A 145 1.45 5.48 2.57
N ALA A 146 0.33 4.90 2.12
CA ALA A 146 0.29 4.04 0.94
C ALA A 146 0.76 4.78 -0.33
N ILE A 147 0.25 6.00 -0.58
CA ILE A 147 0.63 6.81 -1.75
C ILE A 147 2.11 7.19 -1.69
N ALA A 148 2.63 7.56 -0.51
CA ALA A 148 4.05 7.86 -0.35
C ALA A 148 4.93 6.64 -0.67
N LYS A 149 4.55 5.45 -0.20
CA LYS A 149 5.29 4.20 -0.49
C LYS A 149 5.19 3.78 -1.94
N TRP A 150 4.06 3.97 -2.61
CA TRP A 150 3.96 3.77 -4.07
C TRP A 150 4.91 4.69 -4.82
N LYS A 151 4.88 5.98 -4.47
CA LYS A 151 5.73 6.99 -5.12
C LYS A 151 7.20 6.61 -5.03
N MET A 152 7.68 6.32 -3.81
CA MET A 152 9.09 6.04 -3.53
C MET A 152 9.56 4.70 -4.10
N GLN A 153 8.74 3.65 -4.00
CA GLN A 153 9.19 2.28 -4.32
C GLN A 153 8.87 1.85 -5.76
N VAL A 154 7.84 2.42 -6.40
CA VAL A 154 7.37 2.00 -7.74
C VAL A 154 7.53 3.13 -8.74
N PHE A 155 6.93 4.28 -8.48
CA PHE A 155 6.88 5.36 -9.47
C PHE A 155 8.26 5.96 -9.74
N GLU A 156 8.98 6.45 -8.72
CA GLU A 156 10.29 7.08 -8.89
C GLU A 156 11.31 6.14 -9.57
N PRO A 157 11.43 4.85 -9.18
CA PRO A 157 12.33 3.92 -9.86
C PRO A 157 11.93 3.57 -11.30
N LEU A 158 10.64 3.54 -11.62
CA LEU A 158 10.16 3.21 -12.98
C LEU A 158 10.02 4.44 -13.89
N LEU A 159 10.02 5.65 -13.34
CA LEU A 159 9.77 6.89 -14.07
C LEU A 159 10.62 7.03 -15.34
N PRO A 160 11.95 6.83 -15.34
CA PRO A 160 12.75 6.96 -16.56
C PRO A 160 12.33 6.00 -17.67
N ARG A 161 11.94 4.77 -17.30
CA ARG A 161 11.49 3.74 -18.25
C ARG A 161 10.09 4.05 -18.76
N LEU A 162 9.19 4.51 -17.90
CA LEU A 162 7.85 4.96 -18.28
C LEU A 162 7.91 6.16 -19.24
N GLU A 163 8.79 7.12 -18.98
CA GLU A 163 9.02 8.27 -19.88
C GLU A 163 9.51 7.82 -21.25
N SER A 164 10.46 6.88 -21.29
CA SER A 164 10.94 6.28 -22.54
C SER A 164 9.84 5.53 -23.29
N ALA A 165 9.02 4.75 -22.60
CA ALA A 165 7.92 3.98 -23.18
C ALA A 165 6.80 4.87 -23.74
N ILE A 166 6.51 6.01 -23.10
CA ILE A 166 5.42 6.91 -23.47
C ILE A 166 5.85 7.94 -24.54
N ALA A 167 7.15 8.27 -24.65
CA ALA A 167 7.64 9.28 -25.58
C ALA A 167 7.21 9.07 -27.05
N PRO A 168 7.26 7.84 -27.62
CA PRO A 168 6.76 7.60 -28.98
C PRO A 168 5.26 7.89 -29.14
N LEU A 169 4.46 7.55 -28.13
CA LEU A 169 3.00 7.80 -28.15
C LEU A 169 2.70 9.31 -28.17
N LYS A 170 3.45 10.09 -27.40
CA LYS A 170 3.34 11.56 -27.41
C LYS A 170 3.73 12.15 -28.77
N ALA A 171 4.83 11.69 -29.36
CA ALA A 171 5.25 12.13 -30.69
C ALA A 171 4.18 11.86 -31.75
N ILE A 172 3.55 10.67 -31.71
CA ILE A 172 2.44 10.32 -32.59
C ILE A 172 1.24 11.26 -32.37
N GLN A 173 0.88 11.54 -31.11
CA GLN A 173 -0.21 12.45 -30.78
C GLN A 173 0.05 13.88 -31.30
N ASP A 174 1.29 14.37 -31.20
CA ASP A 174 1.70 15.68 -31.70
C ASP A 174 1.68 15.73 -33.24
N GLU A 175 2.06 14.65 -33.93
CA GLU A 175 1.94 14.54 -35.40
C GLU A 175 0.48 14.60 -35.87
N PHE A 176 -0.44 13.96 -35.15
CA PHE A 176 -1.87 14.04 -35.44
C PHE A 176 -2.42 15.44 -35.15
N ALA A 177 -2.03 16.05 -34.04
CA ALA A 177 -2.48 17.39 -33.65
C ALA A 177 -1.98 18.50 -34.60
N SER A 178 -0.77 18.34 -35.15
CA SER A 178 -0.17 19.30 -36.09
C SER A 178 -0.69 19.18 -37.53
N GLY A 179 -1.57 18.20 -37.82
CA GLY A 179 -2.12 17.99 -39.17
C GLY A 179 -1.11 17.47 -40.20
N ASN A 180 0.10 17.12 -39.78
CA ASN A 180 1.18 16.60 -40.64
C ASN A 180 1.01 15.11 -41.00
N PHE A 181 -0.02 14.45 -40.47
CA PHE A 181 -0.35 13.07 -40.80
C PHE A 181 -1.08 12.98 -42.15
N THR A 182 -0.31 13.05 -43.24
CA THR A 182 -0.84 13.02 -44.60
C THR A 182 -0.95 11.59 -45.15
N ALA A 183 -1.88 11.37 -46.09
CA ALA A 183 -2.06 10.08 -46.77
C ALA A 183 -0.79 9.57 -47.48
N ALA A 184 0.16 10.46 -47.81
CA ALA A 184 1.45 10.12 -48.39
C ALA A 184 2.37 9.38 -47.40
N LYS A 185 2.46 9.84 -46.15
CA LYS A 185 3.22 9.18 -45.07
C LYS A 185 2.69 7.77 -44.76
N LEU A 186 1.37 7.60 -44.74
CA LEU A 186 0.73 6.28 -44.57
C LEU A 186 1.08 5.29 -45.69
N LYS A 187 1.26 5.79 -46.93
CA LYS A 187 1.64 4.98 -48.09
C LYS A 187 3.10 4.53 -48.01
N GLU A 188 4.00 5.40 -47.55
CA GLU A 188 5.41 5.06 -47.31
C GLU A 188 5.61 4.07 -46.16
N MET A 189 4.86 4.22 -45.06
CA MET A 189 4.95 3.29 -43.93
C MET A 189 4.48 1.87 -44.29
N ARG A 190 3.46 1.74 -45.14
CA ARG A 190 2.99 0.44 -45.66
C ARG A 190 3.98 -0.24 -46.61
N ILE A 191 4.80 0.54 -47.34
CA ILE A 191 5.81 0.00 -48.27
C ILE A 191 7.04 -0.53 -47.51
N ARG A 192 7.35 0.00 -46.32
CA ARG A 192 8.50 -0.46 -45.51
C ARG A 192 8.22 -1.69 -44.63
N ALA A 193 6.96 -2.08 -44.48
CA ALA A 193 6.53 -3.22 -43.68
C ALA A 193 6.25 -4.49 -44.51
N ALA A 194 6.42 -4.42 -45.84
CA ALA A 194 6.29 -5.53 -46.80
C ALA A 194 7.66 -5.89 -47.36
#